data_AF-W9WYK2-F1
#
_entry.id   AF-W9WYK2-F1
#
_cell.length_a   1.000
_cell.length_b   1.000
_cell.length_c   1.000
_cell.angle_alpha   90.00
_cell.angle_beta   90.00
_cell.angle_gamma   90.00
#
_symmetry.space_group_name_H-M   'P 1'
#
loop_
_entity.id
_entity.type
_entity.pdbx_description
1 polymer ?
#
loop_
_entity_poly.entity_id
_entity_poly.type
_entity_poly.pdbx_seq_one_letter_code
_entity_poly.pdbx_strand_id
1 'polypeptide(L)'
;MCVLNEACEEEAYKKLVIALCSEHKIPLIKVPDGKMLGEWAGLCVLDREGNARKVVNCSCVVVRDWGEESQERNVLLNYFQTEQ
;
A
#
# COMPACT_ATOMS: atom_id res chain seq x y z
N MET A 1 -4.47 -6.42 -3.88
CA MET A 1 -4.42 -5.74 -2.57
C MET A 1 -4.30 -4.24 -2.82
N CYS A 2 -4.93 -3.42 -1.98
CA CYS A 2 -4.76 -1.97 -2.00
C CYS A 2 -4.18 -1.48 -0.67
N VAL A 3 -3.28 -0.50 -0.73
CA VAL A 3 -2.73 0.21 0.42
C VAL A 3 -3.05 1.69 0.24
N LEU A 4 -3.70 2.29 1.23
CA LEU A 4 -4.14 3.68 1.21
C LEU A 4 -3.44 4.46 2.32
N ASN A 5 -2.98 5.66 1.98
CA ASN A 5 -2.43 6.60 2.95
C ASN A 5 -3.55 7.36 3.70
N GLU A 6 -3.58 7.26 5.03
CA GLU A 6 -4.53 8.00 5.87
C GLU A 6 -4.23 9.49 5.96
N ALA A 7 -3.00 9.93 5.69
CA ALA A 7 -2.61 11.34 5.69
C ALA A 7 -2.96 12.09 4.38
N CYS A 8 -3.64 11.45 3.43
CA CYS A 8 -4.08 12.15 2.20
C CYS A 8 -5.06 13.28 2.57
N GLU A 9 -4.80 14.50 2.11
CA GLU A 9 -5.60 15.68 2.47
C GLU A 9 -7.03 15.64 1.88
N GLU A 10 -7.21 14.91 0.79
CA GLU A 10 -8.48 14.86 0.07
C GLU A 10 -9.37 13.71 0.56
N GLU A 11 -10.39 14.04 1.34
CA GLU A 11 -11.29 13.05 1.95
C GLU A 11 -12.14 12.30 0.91
N ALA A 12 -12.49 12.98 -0.20
CA ALA A 12 -13.22 12.39 -1.32
C ALA A 12 -12.43 11.24 -1.97
N TYR A 13 -11.11 11.41 -2.08
CA TYR A 13 -10.21 10.38 -2.62
C TYR A 13 -10.22 9.12 -1.75
N LYS A 14 -10.11 9.27 -0.42
CA LYS A 14 -10.16 8.13 0.51
C LYS A 14 -11.48 7.38 0.40
N LYS A 15 -12.61 8.10 0.38
CA LYS A 15 -13.95 7.50 0.28
C LYS A 15 -14.11 6.71 -1.02
N LEU A 16 -13.64 7.25 -2.13
CA LEU A 16 -13.70 6.58 -3.43
C LEU A 16 -12.88 5.28 -3.44
N VAL A 17 -11.65 5.31 -2.93
CA VAL A 17 -10.79 4.12 -2.87
C VAL A 17 -11.38 3.06 -1.95
N ILE A 18 -11.90 3.45 -0.78
CA ILE A 18 -12.55 2.53 0.16
C ILE A 18 -13.78 1.88 -0.47
N ALA A 19 -14.63 2.67 -1.14
CA ALA A 19 -15.84 2.16 -1.79
C ALA A 19 -15.51 1.15 -2.89
N LEU A 20 -14.55 1.46 -3.76
CA LEU A 20 -14.11 0.54 -4.83
C LEU A 20 -13.49 -0.74 -4.27
N CYS A 21 -12.69 -0.65 -3.21
CA CYS A 21 -12.10 -1.84 -2.59
C CYS A 21 -13.18 -2.72 -1.95
N SER A 22 -14.20 -2.11 -1.33
CA SER A 22 -15.34 -2.83 -0.74
C SER A 22 -16.18 -3.54 -1.80
N GLU A 23 -16.50 -2.87 -2.91
CA GLU A 23 -17.31 -3.43 -4.01
C GLU A 23 -16.65 -4.66 -4.65
N HIS A 24 -15.35 -4.57 -4.92
CA HIS A 24 -14.60 -5.65 -5.55
C HIS A 24 -14.00 -6.67 -4.55
N LYS A 25 -14.30 -6.56 -3.25
CA LYS A 25 -13.73 -7.39 -2.17
C LYS A 25 -12.20 -7.45 -2.20
N ILE A 26 -11.56 -6.32 -2.47
CA ILE A 26 -10.11 -6.21 -2.47
C ILE A 26 -9.64 -5.89 -1.05
N PRO A 27 -8.67 -6.64 -0.49
CA PRO A 27 -8.08 -6.32 0.82
C PRO A 27 -7.48 -4.92 0.81
N LEU A 28 -7.87 -4.11 1.80
CA LEU A 28 -7.43 -2.73 1.98
C LEU A 28 -6.60 -2.59 3.26
N ILE A 29 -5.39 -2.03 3.14
CA ILE A 29 -4.51 -1.66 4.26
C ILE A 29 -4.45 -0.15 4.35
N LYS A 30 -4.45 0.39 5.56
CA LYS A 30 -4.26 1.82 5.82
C LYS A 30 -2.90 2.08 6.45
N VAL A 31 -2.17 3.07 5.94
CA VAL A 31 -0.84 3.46 6.43
C VAL A 31 -0.86 4.96 6.77
N PRO A 32 -0.30 5.39 7.92
CA PRO A 32 -0.36 6.79 8.34
C PRO A 32 0.64 7.70 7.61
N ASP A 33 1.76 7.15 7.12
CA ASP A 33 2.81 7.93 6.44
C ASP A 33 2.94 7.55 4.95
N GLY A 34 2.69 8.53 4.09
CA GLY A 34 2.82 8.37 2.64
C GLY A 34 4.25 8.43 2.12
N LYS A 35 5.20 9.00 2.87
CA LYS A 35 6.62 8.90 2.51
C LYS A 35 7.13 7.49 2.71
N MET A 36 6.82 6.89 3.86
CA MET A 36 7.16 5.48 4.11
C MET A 36 6.52 4.56 3.07
N LEU A 37 5.25 4.81 2.70
CA LEU A 37 4.59 4.06 1.63
C LEU A 37 5.27 4.24 0.26
N GLY A 38 5.71 5.45 -0.06
CA GLY A 38 6.45 5.73 -1.28
C GLY A 38 7.79 5.01 -1.34
N GLU A 39 8.51 4.96 -0.22
CA GLU A 39 9.75 4.20 -0.12
C GLU A 39 9.51 2.70 -0.33
N TRP A 40 8.48 2.12 0.30
CA TRP A 40 8.08 0.72 0.11
C TRP A 40 7.67 0.39 -1.32
N ALA A 41 7.03 1.34 -2.00
CA ALA A 41 6.67 1.22 -3.41
C ALA A 41 7.88 1.39 -4.37
N GLY A 42 9.06 1.70 -3.84
CA GLY A 42 10.26 1.97 -4.64
C GLY A 42 10.28 3.35 -5.30
N LEU A 43 9.42 4.28 -4.86
CA LEU A 43 9.41 5.68 -5.31
C LEU A 43 10.49 6.49 -4.58
N CYS A 44 11.72 5.99 -4.61
CA CYS A 44 12.88 6.63 -4.00
C CYS A 44 14.12 6.45 -4.88
N VAL A 45 15.11 7.33 -4.69
CA VAL A 45 16.42 7.22 -5.30
C VAL A 45 17.38 6.67 -4.26
N LEU A 46 18.03 5.55 -4.55
CA LEU A 46 19.02 4.97 -3.64
C LEU A 46 20.37 5.66 -3.83
N ASP A 47 20.97 6.11 -2.73
CA ASP A 47 22.37 6.53 -2.71
C ASP A 47 23.31 5.32 -2.82
N ARG A 48 24.61 5.55 -3.05
CA ARG A 48 25.63 4.49 -3.15
C ARG A 48 25.74 3.60 -1.91
N GLU A 49 25.28 4.08 -0.76
CA GLU A 49 25.26 3.36 0.52
C GLU A 49 23.96 2.59 0.75
N GLY A 50 23.00 2.63 -0.19
CA GLY A 50 21.71 1.93 -0.09
C GLY A 50 20.64 2.70 0.68
N ASN A 51 20.93 3.91 1.14
CA ASN A 51 19.96 4.76 1.84
C ASN A 51 18.98 5.40 0.85
N ALA A 52 17.69 5.38 1.19
CA ALA A 52 16.65 6.03 0.40
C ALA A 52 16.74 7.56 0.49
N ARG A 53 16.90 8.21 -0.66
CA ARG A 53 16.83 9.66 -0.84
C ARG A 53 15.71 10.04 -1.79
N LYS A 54 15.30 11.31 -1.72
CA LYS A 54 14.29 11.90 -2.61
C LYS A 54 13.02 11.04 -2.71
N VAL A 55 12.56 10.54 -1.56
CA VAL A 55 11.34 9.72 -1.48
C VAL A 55 10.14 10.56 -1.89
N VAL A 56 9.39 10.07 -2.87
CA VAL A 56 8.16 10.71 -3.35
C VAL A 56 7.00 10.22 -2.49
N ASN A 57 6.15 11.14 -2.06
CA ASN A 57 4.96 10.80 -1.30
C ASN A 57 4.00 9.96 -2.15
N CYS A 58 3.49 8.85 -1.60
CA CYS A 58 2.51 8.01 -2.24
C CYS A 58 1.16 8.08 -1.52
N SER A 59 0.09 8.30 -2.28
CA SER A 59 -1.28 8.37 -1.75
C SER A 59 -1.95 6.99 -1.71
N CYS A 60 -1.76 6.16 -2.73
CA CYS A 60 -2.22 4.78 -2.72
C CYS A 60 -1.34 3.89 -3.61
N VAL A 61 -1.29 2.61 -3.26
CA VAL A 61 -0.61 1.57 -4.03
C VAL A 61 -1.57 0.41 -4.23
N VAL A 62 -1.58 -0.17 -5.42
CA VAL A 62 -2.38 -1.35 -5.73
C VAL A 62 -1.46 -2.46 -6.24
N VAL A 63 -1.40 -3.55 -5.50
CA VAL A 63 -0.66 -4.76 -5.89
C VAL A 63 -1.60 -5.65 -6.68
N ARG A 64 -1.30 -5.80 -7.98
CA ARG A 64 -2.03 -6.68 -8.91
C ARG A 64 -1.42 -8.07 -8.99
N ASP A 65 -0.10 -8.13 -9.13
CA ASP A 65 0.65 -9.36 -9.23
C ASP A 65 1.75 -9.37 -8.17
N TRP A 66 1.78 -10.40 -7.34
CA TRP A 66 2.77 -10.59 -6.28
C TRP A 66 3.97 -11.41 -6.77
N GLY A 67 3.91 -11.92 -8.02
CA GLY A 67 4.89 -12.86 -8.52
C GLY A 67 4.74 -14.21 -7.83
N GLU A 68 5.77 -14.64 -7.11
CA GLU A 68 5.82 -15.97 -6.49
C GLU A 68 4.93 -16.09 -5.25
N GLU A 69 4.48 -17.32 -4.99
CA GLU A 69 3.82 -17.68 -3.74
C GLU A 69 4.86 -17.90 -2.65
N SER A 70 5.06 -16.89 -1.81
CA SER A 70 5.94 -16.95 -0.65
C SER A 70 5.16 -17.20 0.65
N GLN A 71 5.86 -17.64 1.70
CA GLN A 71 5.24 -17.90 3.01
C GLN A 71 4.68 -16.61 3.64
N GLU A 72 5.36 -15.49 3.44
CA GLU A 72 4.96 -14.16 3.93
C GLU A 72 3.66 -13.70 3.26
N ARG A 73 3.51 -13.97 1.95
CA ARG A 73 2.26 -13.69 1.22
C ARG A 73 1.08 -14.46 1.82
N ASN A 74 1.26 -15.73 2.18
CA ASN A 74 0.20 -16.52 2.80
C ASN A 74 -0.18 -16.00 4.19
N VAL A 75 0.79 -15.57 5.00
CA VAL A 75 0.51 -14.93 6.29
C VAL A 75 -0.32 -13.67 6.10
N LEU A 76 0.07 -12.82 5.15
CA LEU A 76 -0.66 -11.60 4.80
C LEU A 76 -2.09 -11.92 4.32
N LEU A 77 -2.25 -12.84 3.37
CA LEU A 77 -3.57 -13.23 2.86
C LEU A 77 -4.47 -13.81 3.97
N ASN A 78 -3.92 -14.63 4.87
CA ASN A 78 -4.66 -15.17 6.01
C ASN A 78 -5.09 -14.08 7.00
N TYR A 79 -4.24 -13.08 7.26
CA TYR A 79 -4.61 -11.93 8.08
C TYR A 79 -5.81 -11.18 7.48
N PHE A 80 -5.81 -10.94 6.16
CA PHE A 80 -6.94 -10.30 5.47
C PHE A 80 -8.21 -11.14 5.40
N GLN A 81 -8.09 -12.47 5.44
CA GLN A 81 -9.26 -13.37 5.50
C GLN A 81 -9.82 -13.50 6.91
N THR A 82 -8.99 -13.30 7.94
CA THR A 82 -9.39 -13.46 9.36
C THR A 82 -9.97 -12.18 9.95
N GLU A 83 -9.53 -11.01 9.49
CA GLU A 83 -10.06 -9.69 9.92
C GLU A 83 -11.25 -9.18 9.10
N GLN A 84 -11.91 -10.06 8.32
CA GLN A 84 -13.06 -9.69 7.48
C GLN A 84 -14.40 -10.11 8.09
#